data_AF-A0A7J2K777-F1
#
_entry.id   AF-A0A7J2K777-F1
#
_cell.length_a   1.000
_cell.length_b   1.000
_cell.length_c   1.000
_cell.angle_alpha   90.00
_cell.angle_beta   90.00
_cell.angle_gamma   90.00
#
_symmetry.space_group_name_H-M   'P 1'
#
loop_
_entity.id
_entity.type
_entity.pdbx_description
1 polymer ?
#
loop_
_entity_poly.entity_id
_entity_poly.type
_entity_poly.pdbx_seq_one_letter_code
_entity_poly.pdbx_strand_id
1 'polypeptide(L)'
;MKKLDHDPSRILEELKKHEDLVREVEDLRRKVGELRFEIEGLEQRRLALLNEIGRIHEVEGGLNEIKEELEKLRNERDEVKHEIEEQKSKLESVKSELEELMGFKATIENLKETVDQLKAEVEKLRDEESKLRSETAELLGVRAEAEEISNGLKAAREELEKLEKIVESKKSYVELVEGEDAAAYAILKIFSDPSGIEAEDLEALAEQLKSLAKVKKGEISVLRPLEPHLLDRIRQSIITLIMPYVRKDFVPRKAFERIENELRRLSERRTALEAEIESLRKALKSRIKEKVEMFQMMEVEAVSPTNDIVKPKTIEDGIKVKVICPNCGTAIVTRIPTIEELKELQANEYKLRFTCGACGKSFEIRPETVLKRIRR
;
A
#
# COMPACT_ATOMS: atom_id res chain seq x y z
N MET A 1 -15.58 -176.66 135.80
CA MET A 1 -14.14 -176.40 136.08
C MET A 1 -13.51 -176.05 134.74
N LYS A 2 -13.10 -174.83 134.40
CA LYS A 2 -12.28 -173.82 135.08
C LYS A 2 -13.11 -172.66 135.66
N LYS A 3 -12.90 -172.35 136.94
CA LYS A 3 -13.39 -171.14 137.61
C LYS A 3 -12.36 -170.02 137.42
N LEU A 4 -12.83 -168.80 137.64
CA LEU A 4 -12.05 -167.58 137.91
C LEU A 4 -11.53 -166.90 136.64
N ASP A 5 -11.58 -165.58 136.49
CA ASP A 5 -11.94 -164.55 137.46
C ASP A 5 -12.32 -163.32 136.64
N HIS A 6 -13.60 -163.08 136.44
CA HIS A 6 -14.05 -161.72 136.11
C HIS A 6 -14.79 -161.24 137.33
N ASP A 7 -14.12 -160.39 138.10
CA ASP A 7 -14.70 -159.70 139.25
C ASP A 7 -15.98 -158.99 138.77
N PRO A 8 -17.17 -159.39 139.23
CA PRO A 8 -18.43 -158.79 138.80
C PRO A 8 -18.42 -157.26 138.98
N SER A 9 -17.68 -156.77 139.97
CA SER A 9 -17.48 -155.36 140.26
C SER A 9 -16.75 -154.64 139.11
N ARG A 10 -15.76 -155.29 138.51
CA ARG A 10 -14.94 -154.75 137.40
C ARG A 10 -15.69 -154.76 136.08
N ILE A 11 -16.49 -155.80 135.82
CA ILE A 11 -17.43 -155.82 134.68
C ILE A 11 -18.47 -154.71 134.80
N LEU A 12 -19.04 -154.50 136.00
CA LEU A 12 -19.99 -153.41 136.24
C LEU A 12 -19.36 -152.02 136.05
N GLU A 13 -18.09 -151.85 136.42
CA GLU A 13 -17.36 -150.60 136.22
C GLU A 13 -17.03 -150.35 134.74
N GLU A 14 -16.68 -151.38 133.97
CA GLU A 14 -16.50 -151.29 132.51
C GLU A 14 -17.82 -151.04 131.78
N LEU A 15 -18.93 -151.65 132.23
CA LEU A 15 -20.27 -151.37 131.70
C LEU A 15 -20.70 -149.92 131.95
N LYS A 16 -20.43 -149.36 133.13
CA LYS A 16 -20.66 -147.93 133.40
C LYS A 16 -19.83 -147.03 132.49
N LYS A 17 -18.53 -147.32 132.33
CA LYS A 17 -17.66 -146.58 131.40
C LYS A 17 -18.16 -146.67 129.97
N HIS A 18 -18.64 -147.83 129.54
CA HIS A 18 -19.26 -148.00 128.23
C HIS A 18 -20.55 -147.17 128.11
N GLU A 19 -21.40 -147.14 129.14
CA GLU A 19 -22.61 -146.31 129.15
C GLU A 19 -22.26 -144.81 129.05
N ASP A 20 -21.26 -144.34 129.79
CA ASP A 20 -20.77 -142.95 129.74
C ASP A 20 -20.18 -142.60 128.36
N LEU A 21 -19.38 -143.49 127.76
CA LEU A 21 -18.85 -143.33 126.41
C LEU A 21 -19.96 -143.33 125.35
N VAL A 22 -21.01 -144.14 125.52
CA VAL A 22 -22.19 -144.13 124.64
C VAL A 22 -22.89 -142.78 124.72
N ARG A 23 -23.10 -142.23 125.93
CA ARG A 23 -23.69 -140.89 126.11
C ARG A 23 -22.82 -139.80 125.46
N GLU A 24 -21.51 -139.86 125.63
CA GLU A 24 -20.58 -138.91 125.01
C GLU A 24 -20.62 -138.99 123.47
N VAL A 25 -20.69 -140.21 122.91
CA VAL A 25 -20.85 -140.41 121.46
C VAL A 25 -22.19 -139.87 120.97
N GLU A 26 -23.28 -140.05 121.74
CA GLU A 26 -24.59 -139.49 121.41
C GLU A 26 -24.59 -137.95 121.43
N ASP A 27 -23.95 -137.34 122.42
CA ASP A 27 -23.81 -135.89 122.52
C ASP A 27 -22.92 -135.31 121.40
N LEU A 28 -21.80 -135.96 121.09
CA LEU A 28 -20.96 -135.60 119.95
C LEU A 28 -21.75 -135.74 118.63
N ARG A 29 -22.54 -136.80 118.45
CA ARG A 29 -23.39 -136.96 117.26
C ARG A 29 -24.41 -135.82 117.14
N ARG A 30 -25.02 -135.40 118.25
CA ARG A 30 -25.94 -134.26 118.30
C ARG A 30 -25.21 -132.98 117.86
N LYS A 31 -24.03 -132.72 118.43
CA LYS A 31 -23.21 -131.53 118.12
C LYS A 31 -22.72 -131.51 116.68
N VAL A 32 -22.33 -132.65 116.11
CA VAL A 32 -22.02 -132.75 114.68
C VAL A 32 -23.26 -132.50 113.82
N GLY A 33 -24.46 -132.92 114.28
CA GLY A 33 -25.73 -132.58 113.63
C GLY A 33 -26.02 -131.09 113.60
N GLU A 34 -25.85 -130.41 114.74
CA GLU A 34 -26.00 -128.95 114.86
C GLU A 34 -25.00 -128.20 113.97
N LEU A 35 -23.72 -128.58 114.02
CA LEU A 35 -22.68 -127.99 113.18
C LEU A 35 -22.95 -128.19 111.69
N ARG A 36 -23.47 -129.35 111.27
CA ARG A 36 -23.88 -129.57 109.87
C ARG A 36 -24.99 -128.62 109.45
N PHE A 37 -26.02 -128.46 110.29
CA PHE A 37 -27.11 -127.54 110.01
C PHE A 37 -26.62 -126.08 109.95
N GLU A 38 -25.68 -125.71 110.81
CA GLU A 38 -25.06 -124.38 110.81
C GLU A 38 -24.21 -124.15 109.54
N ILE A 39 -23.44 -125.16 109.10
CA ILE A 39 -22.69 -125.11 107.84
C ILE A 39 -23.63 -124.94 106.65
N GLU A 40 -24.71 -125.73 106.56
CA GLU A 40 -25.71 -125.59 105.51
C GLU A 40 -26.33 -124.18 105.49
N GLY A 41 -26.63 -123.61 106.67
CA GLY A 41 -27.12 -122.24 106.80
C GLY A 41 -26.10 -121.18 106.35
N LEU A 42 -24.82 -121.37 106.68
CA LEU A 42 -23.74 -120.49 106.24
C LEU A 42 -23.50 -120.59 104.73
N GLU A 43 -23.61 -121.78 104.14
CA GLU A 43 -23.51 -121.97 102.70
C GLU A 43 -24.64 -121.27 101.95
N GLN A 44 -25.88 -121.36 102.44
CA GLN A 44 -27.01 -120.62 101.88
C GLN A 44 -26.78 -119.11 101.94
N ARG A 45 -26.29 -118.58 103.08
CA ARG A 45 -25.95 -117.15 103.21
C ARG A 45 -24.82 -116.74 102.27
N ARG A 46 -23.79 -117.58 102.12
CA ARG A 46 -22.68 -117.34 101.18
C ARG A 46 -23.20 -117.24 99.74
N LEU A 47 -24.09 -118.14 99.33
CA LEU A 47 -24.70 -118.11 97.99
C LEU A 47 -25.55 -116.85 97.79
N ALA A 48 -26.32 -116.43 98.80
CA ALA A 48 -27.09 -115.19 98.75
C ALA A 48 -26.19 -113.96 98.56
N LEU A 49 -25.09 -113.87 99.34
CA LEU A 49 -24.12 -112.78 99.22
C LEU A 49 -23.41 -112.76 97.85
N LEU A 50 -23.07 -113.92 97.30
CA LEU A 50 -22.48 -113.99 95.95
C LEU A 50 -23.45 -113.47 94.87
N ASN A 51 -24.74 -113.79 95.00
CA ASN A 51 -25.76 -113.25 94.11
C ASN A 51 -25.93 -111.73 94.26
N GLU A 52 -25.88 -111.20 95.49
CA GLU A 52 -25.91 -109.76 95.74
C GLU A 52 -24.69 -109.05 95.15
N ILE A 53 -23.49 -109.60 95.32
CA ILE A 53 -22.26 -109.08 94.71
C ILE A 53 -22.38 -109.07 93.18
N GLY A 54 -22.95 -110.11 92.58
CA GLY A 54 -23.24 -110.15 91.14
C GLY A 54 -24.13 -108.98 90.69
N ARG A 55 -25.24 -108.73 91.41
CA ARG A 55 -26.14 -107.60 91.12
C ARG A 55 -25.45 -106.25 91.32
N ILE A 56 -24.60 -106.11 92.33
CA ILE A 56 -23.84 -104.87 92.56
C ILE A 56 -22.92 -104.58 91.37
N HIS A 57 -22.19 -105.58 90.87
CA HIS A 57 -21.34 -105.39 89.70
C HIS A 57 -22.14 -105.03 88.42
N GLU A 58 -23.33 -105.59 88.23
CA GLU A 58 -24.23 -105.20 87.13
C GLU A 58 -24.65 -103.72 87.24
N VAL A 59 -25.02 -103.28 88.44
CA VAL A 59 -25.38 -101.88 88.71
C VAL A 59 -24.19 -100.94 88.52
N GLU A 60 -22.99 -101.35 88.95
CA GLU A 60 -21.76 -100.58 88.72
C GLU A 60 -21.43 -100.45 87.23
N GLY A 61 -21.63 -101.52 86.46
CA GLY A 61 -21.51 -101.50 84.99
C GLY A 61 -22.45 -100.47 84.37
N GLY A 62 -23.75 -100.55 84.69
CA GLY A 62 -24.75 -99.59 84.20
C GLY A 62 -24.47 -98.15 84.64
N LEU A 63 -23.93 -97.95 85.86
CA LEU A 63 -23.54 -96.61 86.33
C LEU A 63 -22.36 -96.04 85.52
N ASN A 64 -21.40 -96.88 85.12
CA ASN A 64 -20.28 -96.44 84.29
C ASN A 64 -20.75 -96.09 82.86
N GLU A 65 -21.63 -96.89 82.28
CA GLU A 65 -22.24 -96.60 80.97
C GLU A 65 -22.99 -95.25 81.00
N ILE A 66 -23.82 -95.02 82.03
CA ILE A 66 -24.54 -93.74 82.20
C ILE A 66 -23.56 -92.57 82.36
N LYS A 67 -22.44 -92.74 83.07
CA LYS A 67 -21.43 -91.68 83.20
C LYS A 67 -20.80 -91.33 81.85
N GLU A 68 -20.46 -92.34 81.05
CA GLU A 68 -19.89 -92.13 79.72
C GLU A 68 -20.90 -91.42 78.78
N GLU A 69 -22.16 -91.80 78.82
CA GLU A 69 -23.22 -91.10 78.07
C GLU A 69 -23.40 -89.65 78.54
N LEU A 70 -23.34 -89.41 79.84
CA LEU A 70 -23.46 -88.08 80.41
C LEU A 70 -22.28 -87.18 79.99
N GLU A 71 -21.06 -87.71 79.92
CA GLU A 71 -19.91 -87.00 79.38
C GLU A 71 -20.06 -86.68 77.89
N LYS A 72 -20.54 -87.63 77.07
CA LYS A 72 -20.84 -87.39 75.65
C LYS A 72 -21.86 -86.27 75.47
N LEU A 73 -22.99 -86.35 76.19
CA LEU A 73 -24.04 -85.33 76.14
C LEU A 73 -23.55 -83.95 76.63
N ARG A 74 -22.61 -83.91 77.58
CA ARG A 74 -21.99 -82.65 78.00
C ARG A 74 -21.16 -82.03 76.88
N ASN A 75 -20.35 -82.84 76.20
CA ASN A 75 -19.53 -82.38 75.08
C ASN A 75 -20.41 -81.88 73.92
N GLU A 76 -21.42 -82.65 73.53
CA GLU A 76 -22.39 -82.24 72.50
C GLU A 76 -23.09 -80.93 72.87
N ARG A 77 -23.49 -80.78 74.14
CA ARG A 77 -24.09 -79.54 74.63
C ARG A 77 -23.14 -78.35 74.53
N ASP A 78 -21.85 -78.56 74.79
CA ASP A 78 -20.84 -77.50 74.72
C ASP A 78 -20.51 -77.14 73.25
N GLU A 79 -20.48 -78.12 72.34
CA GLU A 79 -20.36 -77.89 70.89
C GLU A 79 -21.55 -77.06 70.37
N VAL A 80 -22.78 -77.47 70.68
CA VAL A 80 -23.99 -76.74 70.28
C VAL A 80 -24.00 -75.32 70.85
N LYS A 81 -23.49 -75.10 72.06
CA LYS A 81 -23.34 -73.75 72.63
C LYS A 81 -22.38 -72.90 71.82
N HIS A 82 -21.23 -73.45 71.43
CA HIS A 82 -20.27 -72.74 70.59
C HIS A 82 -20.85 -72.41 69.22
N GLU A 83 -21.57 -73.33 68.59
CA GLU A 83 -22.25 -73.07 67.32
C GLU A 83 -23.29 -71.95 67.44
N ILE A 84 -24.07 -71.93 68.52
CA ILE A 84 -25.04 -70.86 68.79
C ILE A 84 -24.34 -69.50 68.94
N GLU A 85 -23.21 -69.45 69.63
CA GLU A 85 -22.42 -68.22 69.80
C GLU A 85 -21.85 -67.73 68.46
N GLU A 86 -21.34 -68.64 67.62
CA GLU A 86 -20.86 -68.31 66.28
C GLU A 86 -21.98 -67.82 65.36
N GLN A 87 -23.15 -68.45 65.41
CA GLN A 87 -24.29 -68.00 64.61
C GLN A 87 -24.82 -66.64 65.07
N LYS A 88 -24.78 -66.35 66.39
CA LYS A 88 -25.12 -65.02 66.91
C LYS A 88 -24.16 -63.94 66.42
N SER A 89 -22.86 -64.20 66.38
CA SER A 89 -21.89 -63.22 65.88
C SER A 89 -22.06 -62.97 64.38
N LYS A 90 -22.32 -64.02 63.58
CA LYS A 90 -22.67 -63.89 62.16
C LYS A 90 -23.94 -63.07 61.96
N LEU A 91 -24.99 -63.33 62.76
CA LEU A 91 -26.24 -62.58 62.68
C LEU A 91 -26.03 -61.09 62.97
N GLU A 92 -25.19 -60.76 63.95
CA GLU A 92 -24.89 -59.37 64.28
C GLU A 92 -24.10 -58.67 63.16
N SER A 93 -23.13 -59.36 62.55
CA SER A 93 -22.41 -58.85 61.36
C SER A 93 -23.36 -58.56 60.20
N VAL A 94 -24.28 -59.48 59.91
CA VAL A 94 -25.26 -59.30 58.82
C VAL A 94 -26.21 -58.14 59.12
N LYS A 95 -26.60 -57.92 60.39
CA LYS A 95 -27.40 -56.75 60.76
C LYS A 95 -26.65 -55.45 60.54
N SER A 96 -25.37 -55.36 60.93
CA SER A 96 -24.58 -54.16 60.68
C SER A 96 -24.43 -53.86 59.18
N GLU A 97 -24.18 -54.89 58.36
CA GLU A 97 -24.14 -54.74 56.90
C GLU A 97 -25.49 -54.27 56.34
N LEU A 98 -26.60 -54.78 56.87
CA LEU A 98 -27.94 -54.36 56.45
C LEU A 98 -28.20 -52.88 56.80
N GLU A 99 -27.78 -52.42 57.98
CA GLU A 99 -27.88 -51.02 58.39
C GLU A 99 -27.07 -50.09 57.47
N GLU A 100 -25.85 -50.50 57.11
CA GLU A 100 -25.02 -49.77 56.13
C GLU A 100 -25.70 -49.69 54.76
N LEU A 101 -26.25 -50.81 54.27
CA LEU A 101 -26.99 -50.87 53.00
C LEU A 101 -28.24 -49.98 53.00
N MET A 102 -28.97 -49.92 54.13
CA MET A 102 -30.08 -48.97 54.27
C MET A 102 -29.60 -47.52 54.23
N GLY A 103 -28.45 -47.22 54.83
CA GLY A 103 -27.80 -45.91 54.72
C GLY A 103 -27.48 -45.53 53.27
N PHE A 104 -26.92 -46.45 52.49
CA PHE A 104 -26.65 -46.23 51.06
C PHE A 104 -27.93 -46.03 50.24
N LYS A 105 -29.04 -46.68 50.60
CA LYS A 105 -30.31 -46.45 49.92
C LYS A 105 -30.78 -44.99 50.07
N ALA A 106 -30.69 -44.43 51.27
CA ALA A 106 -31.05 -43.04 51.52
C ALA A 106 -30.14 -42.06 50.76
N THR A 107 -28.83 -42.33 50.68
CA THR A 107 -27.92 -41.49 49.90
C THR A 107 -28.21 -41.56 48.40
N ILE A 108 -28.57 -42.74 47.88
CA ILE A 108 -29.00 -42.91 46.48
C ILE A 108 -30.27 -42.12 46.18
N GLU A 109 -31.25 -42.12 47.09
CA GLU A 109 -32.49 -41.33 46.94
C GLU A 109 -32.18 -39.83 46.90
N ASN A 110 -31.36 -39.32 47.83
CA ASN A 110 -30.91 -37.93 47.81
C ASN A 110 -30.16 -37.56 46.53
N LEU A 111 -29.29 -38.45 46.03
CA LEU A 111 -28.56 -38.22 44.77
C LEU A 111 -29.50 -38.21 43.55
N LYS A 112 -30.59 -38.98 43.56
CA LYS A 112 -31.60 -38.91 42.49
C LYS A 112 -32.32 -37.57 42.49
N GLU A 113 -32.71 -37.08 43.67
CA GLU A 113 -33.35 -35.76 43.79
C GLU A 113 -32.44 -34.64 43.29
N THR A 114 -31.15 -34.66 43.63
CA THR A 114 -30.20 -33.65 43.13
C THR A 114 -30.00 -33.74 41.61
N VAL A 115 -29.94 -34.95 41.05
CA VAL A 115 -29.87 -35.15 39.60
C VAL A 115 -31.11 -34.59 38.90
N ASP A 116 -32.29 -34.80 39.44
CA ASP A 116 -33.53 -34.29 38.84
C ASP A 116 -33.64 -32.76 38.95
N GLN A 117 -33.17 -32.17 40.06
CA GLN A 117 -33.04 -30.72 40.20
C GLN A 117 -32.09 -30.12 39.16
N LEU A 118 -30.89 -30.71 38.99
CA LEU A 118 -29.92 -30.25 38.01
C LEU A 118 -30.43 -30.38 36.58
N LYS A 119 -31.16 -31.45 36.24
CA LYS A 119 -31.81 -31.57 34.92
C LYS A 119 -32.81 -30.44 34.68
N ALA A 120 -33.64 -30.12 35.68
CA ALA A 120 -34.61 -29.04 35.56
C ALA A 120 -33.92 -27.67 35.38
N GLU A 121 -32.78 -27.44 36.04
CA GLU A 121 -31.97 -26.24 35.87
C GLU A 121 -31.35 -26.15 34.46
N VAL A 122 -30.82 -27.26 33.94
CA VAL A 122 -30.27 -27.31 32.58
C VAL A 122 -31.33 -26.99 31.52
N GLU A 123 -32.54 -27.51 31.66
CA GLU A 123 -33.63 -27.19 30.72
C GLU A 123 -34.03 -25.71 30.78
N LYS A 124 -34.10 -25.12 31.99
CA LYS A 124 -34.34 -23.66 32.13
C LYS A 124 -33.26 -22.82 31.45
N LEU A 125 -31.99 -23.19 31.65
CA LEU A 125 -30.87 -22.48 31.03
C LEU A 125 -30.88 -22.61 29.50
N ARG A 126 -31.30 -23.76 28.96
CA ARG A 126 -31.50 -23.94 27.51
C ARG A 126 -32.61 -23.05 26.97
N ASP A 127 -33.73 -22.94 27.69
CA ASP A 127 -34.82 -22.04 27.32
C ASP A 127 -34.35 -20.58 27.32
N GLU A 128 -33.59 -20.16 28.33
CA GLU A 128 -33.00 -18.81 28.40
C GLU A 128 -32.01 -18.56 27.27
N GLU A 129 -31.13 -19.52 26.97
CA GLU A 129 -30.20 -19.43 25.84
C GLU A 129 -30.95 -19.25 24.52
N SER A 130 -32.05 -20.00 24.32
CA SER A 130 -32.86 -19.89 23.10
C SER A 130 -33.50 -18.50 22.95
N LYS A 131 -34.00 -17.93 24.05
CA LYS A 131 -34.58 -16.57 24.08
C LYS A 131 -33.52 -15.52 23.75
N LEU A 132 -32.36 -15.58 24.40
CA LEU A 132 -31.26 -14.65 24.16
C LEU A 132 -30.76 -14.72 22.72
N ARG A 133 -30.72 -15.92 22.12
CA ARG A 133 -30.38 -16.08 20.70
C ARG A 133 -31.41 -15.41 19.78
N SER A 134 -32.70 -15.52 20.09
CA SER A 134 -33.76 -14.82 19.34
C SER A 134 -33.63 -13.31 19.46
N GLU A 135 -33.49 -12.79 20.68
CA GLU A 135 -33.29 -11.35 20.93
C GLU A 135 -32.05 -10.81 20.21
N THR A 136 -30.95 -11.58 20.20
CA THR A 136 -29.74 -11.20 19.46
C THR A 136 -29.99 -11.13 17.95
N ALA A 137 -30.75 -12.06 17.39
CA ALA A 137 -31.09 -12.05 15.97
C ALA A 137 -31.97 -10.84 15.61
N GLU A 138 -32.94 -10.50 16.46
CA GLU A 138 -33.78 -9.30 16.29
C GLU A 138 -32.95 -8.02 16.35
N LEU A 139 -32.04 -7.89 17.32
CA LEU A 139 -31.14 -6.74 17.43
C LEU A 139 -30.21 -6.59 16.21
N LEU A 140 -29.74 -7.70 15.63
CA LEU A 140 -28.97 -7.68 14.39
C LEU A 140 -29.81 -7.18 13.21
N GLY A 141 -31.09 -7.57 13.13
CA GLY A 141 -32.04 -7.05 12.14
C GLY A 141 -32.23 -5.54 12.28
N VAL A 142 -32.53 -5.06 13.50
CA VAL A 142 -32.68 -3.62 13.78
C VAL A 142 -31.42 -2.84 13.43
N ARG A 143 -30.23 -3.41 13.70
CA ARG A 143 -28.97 -2.78 13.31
C ARG A 143 -28.83 -2.63 11.80
N ALA A 144 -29.20 -3.64 11.02
CA ALA A 144 -29.16 -3.57 9.57
C ALA A 144 -30.11 -2.48 9.04
N GLU A 145 -31.33 -2.42 9.57
CA GLU A 145 -32.29 -1.36 9.24
C GLU A 145 -31.74 0.04 9.58
N ALA A 146 -31.09 0.19 10.73
CA ALA A 146 -30.45 1.45 11.13
C ALA A 146 -29.30 1.85 10.19
N GLU A 147 -28.51 0.89 9.71
CA GLU A 147 -27.46 1.13 8.71
C GLU A 147 -28.06 1.56 7.35
N GLU A 148 -29.15 0.93 6.91
CA GLU A 148 -29.88 1.33 5.70
C GLU A 148 -30.43 2.76 5.81
N ILE A 149 -31.09 3.08 6.92
CA ILE A 149 -31.61 4.43 7.19
C ILE A 149 -30.47 5.46 7.19
N SER A 150 -29.34 5.15 7.83
CA SER A 150 -28.16 6.03 7.87
C SER A 150 -27.59 6.30 6.49
N ASN A 151 -27.51 5.27 5.63
CA ASN A 151 -27.06 5.41 4.25
C ASN A 151 -28.05 6.22 3.40
N GLY A 152 -29.35 5.97 3.56
CA GLY A 152 -30.41 6.77 2.92
C GLY A 152 -30.35 8.25 3.33
N LEU A 153 -30.09 8.54 4.60
CA LEU A 153 -29.94 9.90 5.10
C LEU A 153 -28.72 10.61 4.50
N LYS A 154 -27.59 9.90 4.32
CA LYS A 154 -26.41 10.45 3.62
C LYS A 154 -26.71 10.79 2.17
N ALA A 155 -27.34 9.87 1.44
CA ALA A 155 -27.72 10.11 0.04
C ALA A 155 -28.67 11.31 -0.09
N ALA A 156 -29.69 11.39 0.77
CA ALA A 156 -30.62 12.52 0.80
C ALA A 156 -29.92 13.85 1.10
N ARG A 157 -28.91 13.87 1.98
CA ARG A 157 -28.09 15.07 2.25
C ARG A 157 -27.26 15.49 1.04
N GLU A 158 -26.66 14.55 0.33
CA GLU A 158 -25.90 14.84 -0.90
C GLU A 158 -26.80 15.38 -2.01
N GLU A 159 -28.02 14.85 -2.14
CA GLU A 159 -29.02 15.39 -3.07
C GLU A 159 -29.46 16.80 -2.68
N LEU A 160 -29.68 17.05 -1.38
CA LEU A 160 -30.02 18.38 -0.87
C LEU A 160 -28.91 19.40 -1.23
N GLU A 161 -27.65 19.06 -1.01
CA GLU A 161 -26.52 19.94 -1.35
C GLU A 161 -26.44 20.25 -2.86
N LYS A 162 -26.75 19.26 -3.71
CA LYS A 162 -26.83 19.48 -5.17
C LYS A 162 -27.96 20.42 -5.53
N LEU A 163 -29.14 20.23 -4.93
CA LEU A 163 -30.30 21.09 -5.16
C LEU A 163 -30.03 22.52 -4.68
N GLU A 164 -29.40 22.70 -3.51
CA GLU A 164 -29.00 24.01 -2.99
C GLU A 164 -28.08 24.75 -3.98
N LYS A 165 -27.06 24.07 -4.54
CA LYS A 165 -26.18 24.65 -5.57
C LYS A 165 -26.95 25.03 -6.85
N ILE A 166 -27.90 24.20 -7.27
CA ILE A 166 -28.75 24.51 -8.43
C ILE A 166 -29.61 25.74 -8.13
N VAL A 167 -30.24 25.81 -6.96
CA VAL A 167 -31.05 26.96 -6.54
C VAL A 167 -30.21 28.23 -6.54
N GLU A 168 -29.00 28.22 -5.98
CA GLU A 168 -28.09 29.37 -5.99
C GLU A 168 -27.70 29.80 -7.41
N SER A 169 -27.42 28.83 -8.29
CA SER A 169 -27.14 29.10 -9.71
C SER A 169 -28.33 29.70 -10.45
N LYS A 170 -29.56 29.28 -10.10
CA LYS A 170 -30.78 29.81 -10.70
C LYS A 170 -31.10 31.20 -10.18
N LYS A 171 -30.86 31.45 -8.89
CA LYS A 171 -31.04 32.76 -8.27
C LYS A 171 -30.15 33.81 -8.92
N SER A 172 -28.84 33.52 -9.07
CA SER A 172 -27.91 34.40 -9.79
C SER A 172 -28.28 34.61 -11.26
N TYR A 173 -28.84 33.60 -11.94
CA TYR A 173 -29.36 33.76 -13.30
C TYR A 173 -30.58 34.69 -13.36
N VAL A 174 -31.52 34.58 -12.42
CA VAL A 174 -32.68 35.47 -12.33
C VAL A 174 -32.25 36.91 -12.09
N GLU A 175 -31.34 37.16 -11.14
CA GLU A 175 -30.78 38.51 -10.87
C GLU A 175 -30.17 39.14 -12.14
N LEU A 176 -29.51 38.32 -12.99
CA LEU A 176 -28.95 38.78 -14.25
C LEU A 176 -30.03 39.18 -15.26
N VAL A 177 -31.05 38.33 -15.45
CA VAL A 177 -32.15 38.60 -16.38
C VAL A 177 -32.95 39.83 -15.96
N GLU A 178 -33.22 39.99 -14.67
CA GLU A 178 -33.86 41.19 -14.11
C GLU A 178 -33.04 42.45 -14.42
N GLY A 179 -31.70 42.36 -14.29
CA GLY A 179 -30.80 43.44 -14.67
C GLY A 179 -30.82 43.76 -16.18
N GLU A 180 -30.85 42.75 -17.04
CA GLU A 180 -30.96 42.92 -18.50
C GLU A 180 -32.29 43.57 -18.90
N ASP A 181 -33.40 43.15 -18.28
CA ASP A 181 -34.74 43.72 -18.52
C ASP A 181 -34.78 45.20 -18.13
N ALA A 182 -34.23 45.56 -16.96
CA ALA A 182 -34.09 46.95 -16.54
C ALA A 182 -33.26 47.79 -17.52
N ALA A 183 -32.16 47.23 -18.05
CA ALA A 183 -31.33 47.88 -19.06
C ALA A 183 -32.08 48.11 -20.38
N ALA A 184 -32.79 47.08 -20.85
CA ALA A 184 -33.58 47.14 -22.07
C ALA A 184 -34.69 48.18 -21.94
N TYR A 185 -35.36 48.25 -20.79
CA TYR A 185 -36.34 49.28 -20.48
C TYR A 185 -35.73 50.70 -20.52
N ALA A 186 -34.57 50.91 -19.90
CA ALA A 186 -33.87 52.21 -19.94
C ALA A 186 -33.48 52.62 -21.37
N ILE A 187 -32.97 51.69 -22.19
CA ILE A 187 -32.66 51.94 -23.59
C ILE A 187 -33.93 52.32 -24.37
N LEU A 188 -35.02 51.57 -24.20
CA LEU A 188 -36.30 51.86 -24.85
C LEU A 188 -36.83 53.24 -24.43
N LYS A 189 -36.69 53.62 -23.16
CA LYS A 189 -37.06 54.95 -22.64
C LYS A 189 -36.25 56.06 -23.31
N ILE A 190 -34.93 55.89 -23.44
CA ILE A 190 -34.04 56.83 -24.17
C ILE A 190 -34.47 57.01 -25.63
N PHE A 191 -34.83 55.93 -26.32
CA PHE A 191 -35.27 56.00 -27.72
C PHE A 191 -36.67 56.62 -27.88
N SER A 192 -37.53 56.48 -26.88
CA SER A 192 -38.92 56.94 -26.95
C SER A 192 -39.09 58.40 -26.50
N ASP A 193 -38.32 58.84 -25.49
CA ASP A 193 -38.29 60.22 -25.00
C ASP A 193 -36.89 60.62 -24.47
N PRO A 194 -36.01 61.16 -25.32
CA PRO A 194 -34.66 61.55 -24.92
C PRO A 194 -34.60 62.76 -24.00
N SER A 195 -35.72 63.46 -23.76
CA SER A 195 -35.77 64.67 -22.92
C SER A 195 -36.15 64.35 -21.47
N GLY A 196 -36.71 63.15 -21.21
CA GLY A 196 -37.19 62.68 -19.91
C GLY A 196 -36.28 61.63 -19.24
N ILE A 197 -34.99 61.61 -19.58
CA ILE A 197 -34.01 60.66 -19.02
C ILE A 197 -33.61 61.11 -17.60
N GLU A 198 -33.83 60.26 -16.61
CA GLU A 198 -33.43 60.50 -15.22
C GLU A 198 -32.07 59.85 -14.93
N ALA A 199 -31.39 60.31 -13.87
CA ALA A 199 -30.05 59.79 -13.52
C ALA A 199 -30.06 58.29 -13.22
N GLU A 200 -31.16 57.78 -12.67
CA GLU A 200 -31.39 56.38 -12.33
C GLU A 200 -31.42 55.46 -13.58
N ASP A 201 -31.97 55.96 -14.70
CA ASP A 201 -32.01 55.21 -15.97
C ASP A 201 -30.60 55.03 -16.59
N LEU A 202 -29.73 56.05 -16.42
CA LEU A 202 -28.34 56.02 -16.88
C LEU A 202 -27.46 55.18 -15.95
N GLU A 203 -27.80 55.10 -14.66
CA GLU A 203 -27.09 54.29 -13.67
C GLU A 203 -27.32 52.80 -13.91
N ALA A 204 -28.55 52.38 -14.25
CA ALA A 204 -28.87 51.01 -14.66
C ALA A 204 -28.05 50.56 -15.89
N LEU A 205 -27.89 51.44 -16.88
CA LEU A 205 -27.05 51.21 -18.07
C LEU A 205 -25.55 51.13 -17.72
N ALA A 206 -25.07 52.00 -16.82
CA ALA A 206 -23.69 52.02 -16.38
C ALA A 206 -23.33 50.77 -15.55
N GLU A 207 -24.23 50.30 -14.69
CA GLU A 207 -24.06 49.06 -13.93
C GLU A 207 -24.01 47.83 -14.82
N GLN A 208 -24.83 47.79 -15.88
CA GLN A 208 -24.80 46.71 -16.88
C GLN A 208 -23.51 46.69 -17.69
N LEU A 209 -22.96 47.85 -18.06
CA LEU A 209 -21.65 47.92 -18.71
C LEU A 209 -20.52 47.47 -17.76
N LYS A 210 -20.63 47.76 -16.46
CA LYS A 210 -19.68 47.28 -15.44
C LYS A 210 -19.80 45.77 -15.23
N SER A 211 -21.01 45.21 -15.17
CA SER A 211 -21.22 43.77 -15.01
C SER A 211 -20.69 43.01 -16.22
N LEU A 212 -21.00 43.45 -17.44
CA LEU A 212 -20.43 42.91 -18.69
C LEU A 212 -18.90 42.99 -18.73
N ALA A 213 -18.30 44.08 -18.25
CA ALA A 213 -16.85 44.20 -18.15
C ALA A 213 -16.24 43.19 -17.17
N LYS A 214 -16.92 42.87 -16.05
CA LYS A 214 -16.49 41.84 -15.10
C LYS A 214 -16.63 40.43 -15.69
N VAL A 215 -17.69 40.16 -16.46
CA VAL A 215 -17.85 38.90 -17.22
C VAL A 215 -16.70 38.71 -18.21
N LYS A 216 -16.36 39.76 -18.98
CA LYS A 216 -15.23 39.78 -19.92
C LYS A 216 -13.87 39.50 -19.26
N LYS A 217 -13.71 39.90 -17.98
CA LYS A 217 -12.51 39.65 -17.18
C LYS A 217 -12.47 38.25 -16.55
N GLY A 218 -13.54 37.47 -16.67
CA GLY A 218 -13.63 36.10 -16.13
C GLY A 218 -14.01 36.03 -14.65
N GLU A 219 -14.42 37.16 -14.04
CA GLU A 219 -14.78 37.24 -12.62
C GLU A 219 -16.14 36.58 -12.31
N ILE A 220 -16.99 36.34 -13.33
CA ILE A 220 -18.29 35.66 -13.21
C ILE A 220 -18.30 34.47 -14.18
N SER A 221 -17.96 33.28 -13.68
CA SER A 221 -17.65 32.09 -14.51
C SER A 221 -18.87 31.42 -15.16
N VAL A 222 -20.08 31.74 -14.70
CA VAL A 222 -21.35 31.12 -15.18
C VAL A 222 -21.72 31.56 -16.60
N LEU A 223 -21.12 32.64 -17.11
CA LEU A 223 -21.58 33.35 -18.32
C LEU A 223 -20.71 33.13 -19.57
N ARG A 224 -19.69 32.27 -19.52
CA ARG A 224 -18.87 31.89 -20.69
C ARG A 224 -19.68 31.43 -21.91
N PRO A 225 -20.76 30.64 -21.76
CA PRO A 225 -21.52 30.15 -22.92
C PRO A 225 -22.33 31.25 -23.64
N LEU A 226 -22.72 32.31 -22.95
CA LEU A 226 -23.54 33.41 -23.49
C LEU A 226 -22.71 34.61 -23.95
N GLU A 227 -21.42 34.65 -23.60
CA GLU A 227 -20.45 35.68 -24.02
C GLU A 227 -20.47 36.00 -25.52
N PRO A 228 -20.54 35.02 -26.46
CA PRO A 228 -20.53 35.32 -27.89
C PRO A 228 -21.76 36.11 -28.34
N HIS A 229 -22.93 35.77 -27.81
CA HIS A 229 -24.20 36.38 -28.21
C HIS A 229 -24.38 37.78 -27.62
N LEU A 230 -23.99 37.96 -26.35
CA LEU A 230 -24.01 39.27 -25.70
C LEU A 230 -23.03 40.25 -26.38
N LEU A 231 -21.81 39.79 -26.68
CA LEU A 231 -20.82 40.61 -27.38
C LEU A 231 -21.23 40.95 -28.80
N ASP A 232 -21.85 40.02 -29.53
CA ASP A 232 -22.27 40.29 -30.91
C ASP A 232 -23.46 41.25 -30.96
N ARG A 233 -24.41 41.14 -30.03
CA ARG A 233 -25.55 42.06 -29.94
C ARG A 233 -25.13 43.48 -29.54
N ILE A 234 -24.20 43.61 -28.60
CA ILE A 234 -23.61 44.90 -28.20
C ILE A 234 -22.77 45.48 -29.34
N ARG A 235 -21.93 44.67 -30.00
CA ARG A 235 -21.17 45.09 -31.18
C ARG A 235 -22.08 45.61 -32.28
N GLN A 236 -23.16 44.89 -32.59
CA GLN A 236 -24.14 45.35 -33.59
C GLN A 236 -24.84 46.64 -33.16
N SER A 237 -25.20 46.77 -31.88
CA SER A 237 -25.83 48.00 -31.35
C SER A 237 -24.87 49.20 -31.42
N ILE A 238 -23.61 49.04 -31.04
CA ILE A 238 -22.56 50.06 -31.13
C ILE A 238 -22.29 50.42 -32.60
N ILE A 239 -22.17 49.43 -33.49
CA ILE A 239 -22.00 49.67 -34.95
C ILE A 239 -23.18 50.47 -35.49
N THR A 240 -24.41 50.13 -35.07
CA THR A 240 -25.62 50.85 -35.53
C THR A 240 -25.68 52.28 -35.00
N LEU A 241 -25.27 52.50 -33.75
CA LEU A 241 -25.18 53.83 -33.13
C LEU A 241 -24.09 54.71 -33.76
N ILE A 242 -22.93 54.13 -34.10
CA ILE A 242 -21.76 54.89 -34.55
C ILE A 242 -21.70 55.03 -36.08
N MET A 243 -22.11 54.02 -36.87
CA MET A 243 -21.97 54.05 -38.34
C MET A 243 -22.55 55.26 -39.08
N PRO A 244 -23.67 55.88 -38.66
CA PRO A 244 -24.19 57.08 -39.32
C PRO A 244 -23.20 58.26 -39.29
N TYR A 245 -22.38 58.35 -38.23
CA TYR A 245 -21.52 59.49 -37.95
C TYR A 245 -20.09 59.33 -38.49
N VAL A 246 -19.63 58.11 -38.75
CA VAL A 246 -18.22 57.83 -39.13
C VAL A 246 -18.07 57.39 -40.60
N ARG A 247 -19.18 57.24 -41.33
CA ARG A 247 -19.23 56.76 -42.73
C ARG A 247 -18.46 57.64 -43.73
N LYS A 248 -18.25 58.92 -43.42
CA LYS A 248 -17.60 59.89 -44.32
C LYS A 248 -16.08 59.98 -44.14
N ASP A 249 -15.53 59.44 -43.05
CA ASP A 249 -14.12 59.64 -42.67
C ASP A 249 -13.23 58.40 -42.93
N PHE A 250 -13.80 57.30 -43.43
CA PHE A 250 -13.06 56.06 -43.67
C PHE A 250 -12.98 55.70 -45.16
N VAL A 251 -11.74 55.54 -45.65
CA VAL A 251 -11.45 55.05 -47.01
C VAL A 251 -11.50 53.51 -47.03
N PRO A 252 -12.29 52.89 -47.93
CA PRO A 252 -12.36 51.44 -48.04
C PRO A 252 -10.99 50.80 -48.34
N ARG A 253 -10.61 49.72 -47.64
CA ARG A 253 -9.32 49.01 -47.82
C ARG A 253 -8.95 48.71 -49.28
N LYS A 254 -9.94 48.38 -50.13
CA LYS A 254 -9.72 48.10 -51.56
C LYS A 254 -9.17 49.28 -52.36
N ALA A 255 -9.44 50.53 -51.93
CA ALA A 255 -8.88 51.72 -52.58
C ALA A 255 -7.39 51.88 -52.22
N PHE A 256 -7.01 51.55 -50.99
CA PHE A 256 -5.62 51.58 -50.51
C PHE A 256 -4.76 50.52 -51.24
N GLU A 257 -5.28 49.29 -51.34
CA GLU A 257 -4.60 48.19 -52.06
C GLU A 257 -4.36 48.51 -53.55
N ARG A 258 -5.26 49.26 -54.21
CA ARG A 258 -5.04 49.69 -55.60
C ARG A 258 -3.89 50.69 -55.73
N ILE A 259 -3.86 51.69 -54.85
CA ILE A 259 -2.81 52.71 -54.85
C ILE A 259 -1.45 52.09 -54.56
N GLU A 260 -1.38 51.16 -53.60
CA GLU A 260 -0.14 50.45 -53.24
C GLU A 260 0.41 49.62 -54.41
N ASN A 261 -0.47 48.92 -55.13
CA ASN A 261 -0.09 48.15 -56.32
C ASN A 261 0.38 49.04 -57.48
N GLU A 262 -0.24 50.21 -57.69
CA GLU A 262 0.22 51.18 -58.70
C GLU A 262 1.57 51.79 -58.33
N LEU A 263 1.79 52.14 -57.06
CA LEU A 263 3.06 52.66 -56.57
C LEU A 263 4.20 51.65 -56.79
N ARG A 264 3.93 50.37 -56.50
CA ARG A 264 4.89 49.29 -56.70
C ARG A 264 5.27 49.13 -58.17
N ARG A 265 4.30 49.09 -59.09
CA ARG A 265 4.56 49.03 -60.54
C ARG A 265 5.40 50.21 -61.05
N LEU A 266 5.12 51.42 -60.55
CA LEU A 266 5.88 52.61 -60.92
C LEU A 266 7.32 52.57 -60.38
N SER A 267 7.52 52.06 -59.16
CA SER A 267 8.87 51.89 -58.60
C SER A 267 9.72 50.89 -59.39
N GLU A 268 9.14 49.73 -59.76
CA GLU A 268 9.82 48.70 -60.55
C GLU A 268 10.23 49.26 -61.93
N ARG A 269 9.31 50.01 -62.59
CA ARG A 269 9.60 50.65 -63.87
C ARG A 269 10.69 51.71 -63.79
N ARG A 270 10.73 52.49 -62.69
CA ARG A 270 11.80 53.46 -62.44
C ARG A 270 13.16 52.77 -62.31
N THR A 271 13.25 51.70 -61.54
CA THR A 271 14.52 50.96 -61.36
C THR A 271 15.05 50.34 -62.65
N ALA A 272 14.16 49.84 -63.52
CA ALA A 272 14.56 49.29 -64.82
C ALA A 272 15.17 50.37 -65.75
N LEU A 273 14.54 51.55 -65.81
CA LEU A 273 15.03 52.67 -66.62
C LEU A 273 16.38 53.21 -66.12
N GLU A 274 16.58 53.28 -64.80
CA GLU A 274 17.85 53.69 -64.20
C GLU A 274 18.99 52.72 -64.59
N ALA A 275 18.73 51.41 -64.66
CA ALA A 275 19.69 50.41 -65.10
C ALA A 275 20.06 50.53 -66.60
N GLU A 276 19.09 50.83 -67.47
CA GLU A 276 19.35 51.07 -68.90
C GLU A 276 20.24 52.30 -69.13
N ILE A 277 20.00 53.40 -68.40
CA ILE A 277 20.82 54.61 -68.49
C ILE A 277 22.27 54.34 -68.12
N GLU A 278 22.51 53.54 -67.07
CA GLU A 278 23.87 53.22 -66.61
C GLU A 278 24.63 52.35 -67.63
N SER A 279 23.93 51.41 -68.29
CA SER A 279 24.48 50.59 -69.38
C SER A 279 24.91 51.45 -70.57
N LEU A 280 24.05 52.38 -71.01
CA LEU A 280 24.35 53.30 -72.13
C LEU A 280 25.54 54.22 -71.82
N ARG A 281 25.68 54.68 -70.57
CA ARG A 281 26.84 55.49 -70.14
C ARG A 281 28.16 54.73 -70.22
N LYS A 282 28.19 53.43 -69.90
CA LYS A 282 29.39 52.59 -70.02
C LYS A 282 29.83 52.41 -71.47
N ALA A 283 28.88 52.20 -72.39
CA ALA A 283 29.17 52.03 -73.82
C ALA A 283 29.76 53.29 -74.48
N LEU A 284 29.41 54.47 -73.97
CA LEU A 284 29.93 55.76 -74.48
C LEU A 284 31.37 56.03 -74.04
N LYS A 285 31.76 55.60 -72.83
CA LYS A 285 33.12 55.76 -72.29
C LYS A 285 34.18 54.92 -73.01
N SER A 286 33.83 53.74 -73.52
CA SER A 286 34.77 52.89 -74.27
C SER A 286 35.09 53.47 -75.65
N ARG A 287 34.09 54.02 -76.37
CA ARG A 287 34.28 54.63 -77.69
C ARG A 287 35.14 55.91 -77.71
N ILE A 288 35.25 56.62 -76.60
CA ILE A 288 36.05 57.85 -76.49
C ILE A 288 37.54 57.53 -76.31
N LYS A 289 37.89 56.35 -75.79
CA LYS A 289 39.28 55.96 -75.49
C LYS A 289 40.11 55.58 -76.72
N GLU A 290 39.48 55.18 -77.82
CA GLU A 290 40.16 54.71 -79.05
C GLU A 290 40.58 55.84 -80.01
N LYS A 291 40.17 57.10 -79.81
CA LYS A 291 40.30 58.18 -80.81
C LYS A 291 41.43 59.21 -80.59
N VAL A 292 42.30 59.09 -79.58
CA VAL A 292 43.16 60.22 -79.12
C VAL A 292 44.69 60.07 -79.35
N GLU A 293 45.23 59.00 -79.95
CA GLU A 293 46.70 58.79 -80.04
C GLU A 293 47.39 59.08 -81.42
N MET A 294 47.04 60.15 -82.17
CA MET A 294 47.80 60.53 -83.40
C MET A 294 48.13 62.04 -83.54
N PHE A 295 49.42 62.36 -83.83
CA PHE A 295 50.14 63.63 -84.24
C PHE A 295 50.90 64.47 -83.15
N GLN A 296 52.17 65.00 -83.25
CA GLN A 296 53.25 65.28 -84.27
C GLN A 296 54.64 65.71 -83.57
N MET A 297 55.88 65.57 -84.14
CA MET A 297 57.24 65.95 -83.54
C MET A 297 58.36 66.52 -84.51
N MET A 298 59.48 67.15 -84.01
CA MET A 298 60.59 67.92 -84.70
C MET A 298 62.02 67.30 -84.52
N GLU A 299 62.93 67.34 -85.52
CA GLU A 299 64.25 66.63 -85.56
C GLU A 299 65.51 67.47 -85.17
N VAL A 300 66.54 66.80 -84.61
CA VAL A 300 67.81 67.39 -84.09
C VAL A 300 69.04 66.63 -84.61
N GLU A 301 70.08 67.34 -85.06
CA GLU A 301 71.36 66.80 -85.59
C GLU A 301 72.58 67.53 -84.99
N ALA A 302 73.79 66.95 -85.03
CA ALA A 302 75.05 67.59 -84.60
C ALA A 302 76.01 67.78 -85.79
N VAL A 303 76.79 68.87 -85.82
CA VAL A 303 77.65 69.27 -86.94
C VAL A 303 79.06 69.56 -86.45
N SER A 304 80.08 68.96 -87.08
CA SER A 304 81.50 69.13 -86.74
C SER A 304 82.10 70.44 -87.28
N PRO A 305 83.32 70.84 -86.85
CA PRO A 305 84.05 71.97 -87.45
C PRO A 305 84.40 71.77 -88.94
N THR A 306 84.56 70.52 -89.40
CA THR A 306 84.76 70.16 -90.81
C THR A 306 83.47 70.05 -91.62
N ASN A 307 82.33 70.40 -91.00
CA ASN A 307 80.98 70.44 -91.57
C ASN A 307 80.33 69.08 -91.83
N ASP A 308 80.81 68.02 -91.16
CA ASP A 308 80.20 66.70 -91.19
C ASP A 308 79.00 66.64 -90.23
N ILE A 309 77.86 66.11 -90.72
CA ILE A 309 76.61 66.02 -89.95
C ILE A 309 76.48 64.61 -89.36
N VAL A 310 76.34 64.55 -88.03
CA VAL A 310 76.18 63.32 -87.26
C VAL A 310 74.87 63.42 -86.47
N LYS A 311 73.99 62.43 -86.59
CA LYS A 311 72.81 62.32 -85.72
C LYS A 311 73.25 61.87 -84.32
N PRO A 312 72.96 62.64 -83.25
CA PRO A 312 73.28 62.24 -81.89
C PRO A 312 72.62 60.91 -81.52
N LYS A 313 73.33 60.04 -80.81
CA LYS A 313 72.89 58.66 -80.57
C LYS A 313 71.81 58.57 -79.49
N THR A 314 71.78 59.48 -78.52
CA THR A 314 70.88 59.41 -77.36
C THR A 314 69.64 60.32 -77.45
N ILE A 315 69.12 60.59 -78.64
CA ILE A 315 67.94 61.47 -78.80
C ILE A 315 66.67 60.88 -78.16
N GLU A 316 66.46 59.57 -78.23
CA GLU A 316 65.25 58.93 -77.68
C GLU A 316 65.19 59.02 -76.15
N ASP A 317 66.30 58.76 -75.45
CA ASP A 317 66.43 58.92 -73.99
C ASP A 317 66.72 60.36 -73.56
N GLY A 318 66.80 61.25 -74.54
CA GLY A 318 67.15 62.64 -74.39
C GLY A 318 66.13 63.47 -73.59
N ILE A 319 66.58 64.62 -73.12
CA ILE A 319 65.77 65.54 -72.32
C ILE A 319 64.78 66.26 -73.24
N LYS A 320 63.49 66.26 -72.88
CA LYS A 320 62.47 67.08 -73.56
C LYS A 320 62.68 68.55 -73.24
N VAL A 321 62.97 69.34 -74.26
CA VAL A 321 63.13 70.78 -74.16
C VAL A 321 62.14 71.48 -75.09
N LYS A 322 61.58 72.59 -74.62
CA LYS A 322 60.77 73.48 -75.45
C LYS A 322 61.69 74.44 -76.16
N VAL A 323 61.82 74.27 -77.48
CA VAL A 323 62.65 75.14 -78.32
C VAL A 323 61.74 76.03 -79.13
N ILE A 324 62.03 77.33 -79.10
CA ILE A 324 61.32 78.33 -79.91
C ILE A 324 62.15 78.55 -81.16
N CYS A 325 61.57 78.32 -82.33
CA CYS A 325 62.26 78.57 -83.59
C CYS A 325 62.48 80.07 -83.76
N PRO A 326 63.74 80.56 -83.85
CA PRO A 326 64.00 81.99 -83.97
C PRO A 326 63.49 82.60 -85.29
N ASN A 327 63.21 81.77 -86.30
CA ASN A 327 62.76 82.26 -87.60
C ASN A 327 61.24 82.44 -87.72
N CYS A 328 60.41 81.67 -86.99
CA CYS A 328 58.94 81.79 -87.07
C CYS A 328 58.25 81.98 -85.71
N GLY A 329 58.97 81.83 -84.60
CA GLY A 329 58.40 81.93 -83.25
C GLY A 329 57.65 80.69 -82.78
N THR A 330 57.45 79.67 -83.62
CA THR A 330 56.75 78.43 -83.21
C THR A 330 57.53 77.72 -82.12
N ALA A 331 56.87 77.48 -80.99
CA ALA A 331 57.42 76.76 -79.86
C ALA A 331 57.07 75.28 -79.99
N ILE A 332 58.09 74.42 -80.13
CA ILE A 332 57.92 72.98 -80.28
C ILE A 332 58.69 72.28 -79.16
N VAL A 333 58.10 71.22 -78.62
CA VAL A 333 58.77 70.36 -77.63
C VAL A 333 59.52 69.27 -78.40
N THR A 334 60.85 69.26 -78.31
CA THR A 334 61.71 68.24 -78.92
C THR A 334 62.67 67.66 -77.89
N ARG A 335 63.28 66.50 -78.19
CA ARG A 335 64.29 65.88 -77.33
C ARG A 335 65.67 66.26 -77.81
N ILE A 336 66.53 66.63 -76.87
CA ILE A 336 67.96 66.84 -77.10
C ILE A 336 68.75 65.71 -76.47
N PRO A 337 69.98 65.45 -76.93
CA PRO A 337 70.82 64.39 -76.38
C PRO A 337 71.05 64.56 -74.88
N THR A 338 71.39 63.46 -74.22
CA THR A 338 71.68 63.45 -72.78
C THR A 338 72.83 64.40 -72.42
N ILE A 339 72.88 64.83 -71.15
CA ILE A 339 73.88 65.81 -70.66
C ILE A 339 75.31 65.32 -70.87
N GLU A 340 75.54 64.01 -70.83
CA GLU A 340 76.85 63.40 -71.06
C GLU A 340 77.28 63.56 -72.51
N GLU A 341 76.43 63.17 -73.46
CA GLU A 341 76.71 63.34 -74.90
C GLU A 341 76.86 64.82 -75.28
N LEU A 342 76.11 65.73 -74.64
CA LEU A 342 76.30 67.18 -74.85
C LEU A 342 77.68 67.68 -74.43
N LYS A 343 78.28 67.13 -73.36
CA LYS A 343 79.64 67.50 -72.92
C LYS A 343 80.70 66.94 -73.86
N GLU A 344 80.51 65.73 -74.38
CA GLU A 344 81.39 65.16 -75.39
C GLU A 344 81.37 65.98 -76.68
N LEU A 345 80.18 66.37 -77.14
CA LEU A 345 80.02 67.24 -78.31
C LEU A 345 80.67 68.61 -78.08
N GLN A 346 80.63 69.15 -76.86
CA GLN A 346 81.35 70.37 -76.51
C GLN A 346 82.88 70.19 -76.59
N ALA A 347 83.43 69.12 -76.02
CA ALA A 347 84.88 68.87 -76.00
C ALA A 347 85.47 68.76 -77.41
N ASN A 348 84.67 68.30 -78.37
CA ASN A 348 85.05 68.15 -79.78
C ASN A 348 84.63 69.34 -80.67
N GLU A 349 84.17 70.46 -80.10
CA GLU A 349 83.70 71.68 -80.79
C GLU A 349 82.51 71.51 -81.77
N TYR A 350 81.63 70.52 -81.57
CA TYR A 350 80.43 70.33 -82.40
C TYR A 350 79.33 71.37 -82.11
N LYS A 351 78.43 71.59 -83.08
CA LYS A 351 77.22 72.43 -82.94
C LYS A 351 75.95 71.60 -83.16
N LEU A 352 74.90 71.87 -82.40
CA LEU A 352 73.59 71.21 -82.58
C LEU A 352 72.73 71.99 -83.57
N ARG A 353 72.35 71.35 -84.66
CA ARG A 353 71.43 71.86 -85.68
C ARG A 353 70.01 71.37 -85.41
N PHE A 354 69.08 72.30 -85.24
CA PHE A 354 67.65 72.01 -85.09
C PHE A 354 66.91 72.38 -86.35
N THR A 355 66.08 71.49 -86.89
CA THR A 355 65.28 71.75 -88.09
C THR A 355 63.80 71.86 -87.71
N CYS A 356 63.17 73.01 -87.99
CA CYS A 356 61.80 73.25 -87.58
C CYS A 356 60.78 72.52 -88.47
N GLY A 357 59.95 71.66 -87.88
CA GLY A 357 58.87 70.96 -88.59
C GLY A 357 57.76 71.88 -89.11
N ALA A 358 57.61 73.10 -88.56
CA ALA A 358 56.60 74.06 -89.01
C ALA A 358 57.07 74.97 -90.16
N CYS A 359 58.35 75.38 -90.19
CA CYS A 359 58.86 76.32 -91.20
C CYS A 359 60.04 75.81 -92.04
N GLY A 360 60.50 74.59 -91.80
CA GLY A 360 61.57 73.90 -92.55
C GLY A 360 63.00 74.44 -92.35
N LYS A 361 63.19 75.63 -91.77
CA LYS A 361 64.52 76.22 -91.58
C LYS A 361 65.27 75.60 -90.40
N SER A 362 66.59 75.47 -90.56
CA SER A 362 67.50 74.98 -89.53
C SER A 362 68.32 76.09 -88.88
N PHE A 363 68.65 75.93 -87.61
CA PHE A 363 69.53 76.84 -86.87
C PHE A 363 70.45 76.06 -85.94
N GLU A 364 71.64 76.61 -85.68
CA GLU A 364 72.69 75.94 -84.93
C GLU A 364 72.91 76.59 -83.56
N ILE A 365 73.02 75.77 -82.52
CA ILE A 365 73.33 76.18 -81.16
C ILE A 365 74.56 75.42 -80.67
N ARG A 366 75.51 76.13 -80.07
CA ARG A 366 76.66 75.49 -79.40
C ARG A 366 76.20 74.73 -78.15
N PRO A 367 76.61 73.46 -77.95
CA PRO A 367 76.22 72.63 -76.80
C PRO A 367 76.45 73.31 -75.45
N GLU A 368 77.48 74.14 -75.31
CA GLU A 368 77.79 74.88 -74.09
C GLU A 368 76.63 75.78 -73.63
N THR A 369 75.90 76.37 -74.58
CA THR A 369 74.77 77.27 -74.31
C THR A 369 73.60 76.48 -73.73
N VAL A 370 73.42 75.24 -74.22
CA VAL A 370 72.39 74.32 -73.74
C VAL A 370 72.76 73.81 -72.35
N LEU A 371 74.01 73.38 -72.14
CA LEU A 371 74.51 72.89 -70.85
C LEU A 371 74.44 73.96 -69.75
N LYS A 372 74.72 75.23 -70.06
CA LYS A 372 74.55 76.34 -69.10
C LYS A 372 73.09 76.57 -68.71
N ARG A 373 72.15 76.32 -69.62
CA ARG A 373 70.72 76.53 -69.39
C ARG A 373 70.04 75.36 -68.70
N ILE A 374 70.63 74.17 -68.74
CA ILE A 374 70.18 72.97 -68.00
C ILE A 374 70.75 72.94 -66.57
N ARG A 375 71.96 73.50 -66.34
CA ARG A 375 72.59 73.56 -65.00
C ARG A 375 72.10 74.72 -64.12
N ARG A 376 71.25 75.61 -64.64
CA ARG A 376 70.44 76.54 -63.85
C ARG A 376 69.05 75.96 -63.72
#